data_AF-A0A6P0X3V9-F1
#
_entry.id   AF-A0A6P0X3V9-F1
#
_cell.length_a   1.000
_cell.length_b   1.000
_cell.length_c   1.000
_cell.angle_alpha   90.00
_cell.angle_beta   90.00
_cell.angle_gamma   90.00
#
_symmetry.space_group_name_H-M   'P 1'
#
loop_
_entity.id
_entity.type
_entity.pdbx_description
1 polymer ?
#
loop_
_entity_poly.entity_id
_entity_poly.type
_entity_poly.pdbx_seq_one_letter_code
_entity_poly.pdbx_strand_id
1 'polypeptide(L)'
;VYPKSVQSKFDFERIVYKYISDSLKEKETTISSPCPLFKLLPSKPMVELEIPKSYYSKTGLLNLYNSLYFDKIHYISADRIGPQEFYLKSTLTKFPNVGSKGEFTANLLHKNKSDLVNEQLCLGEDAKTLANQTEEWLNQIFDGGKVEITSSKSNILELLFNTSNSKDRFIPANVGFGYHSILPIVVSGLIAKPGEILIVENPEAHLHPKAQSRLAQFLAKVSSCGVQVFIESHSDHILNALRIAVLDKVLNHEDLKILYFQHKTESPVVEIPVQPDGSIEEWPEGFFDQMDKDFERLFGI
;
A
#
# COMPACT_ATOMS: atom_id res chain seq x y z
N VAL A 1 23.55 39.30 16.05
CA VAL A 1 24.38 39.62 14.87
C VAL A 1 24.95 38.30 14.37
N TYR A 2 24.31 37.68 13.39
CA TYR A 2 24.72 36.39 12.82
C TYR A 2 25.78 36.61 11.73
N PRO A 3 26.83 35.78 11.61
CA PRO A 3 27.72 35.82 10.47
C PRO A 3 27.06 35.15 9.26
N LYS A 4 27.34 35.73 8.08
CA LYS A 4 26.79 35.37 6.77
C LYS A 4 27.32 34.03 6.26
N SER A 5 26.43 33.31 5.58
CA SER A 5 26.63 32.10 4.80
C SER A 5 27.60 32.27 3.62
N VAL A 6 28.30 31.19 3.27
CA VAL A 6 28.91 31.00 1.94
C VAL A 6 27.91 30.21 1.10
N GLN A 7 27.34 30.90 0.11
CA GLN A 7 26.40 30.38 -0.89
C GLN A 7 27.14 29.53 -1.93
N SER A 8 26.74 28.27 -2.13
CA SER A 8 26.82 27.65 -3.46
C SER A 8 25.47 27.90 -4.15
N LYS A 9 25.53 28.50 -5.36
CA LYS A 9 24.36 28.93 -6.12
C LYS A 9 23.73 27.75 -6.85
N PHE A 10 22.56 27.31 -6.39
CA PHE A 10 21.55 26.71 -7.25
C PHE A 10 20.33 27.63 -7.24
N ASP A 11 19.99 28.21 -8.39
CA ASP A 11 18.82 29.07 -8.53
C ASP A 11 17.53 28.23 -8.50
N PHE A 12 16.80 28.27 -7.39
CA PHE A 12 15.42 27.80 -7.27
C PHE A 12 14.46 28.98 -7.44
N GLU A 13 13.44 28.86 -8.28
CA GLU A 13 12.36 29.86 -8.39
C GLU A 13 11.09 29.35 -7.69
N ARG A 14 10.47 30.22 -6.88
CA ARG A 14 9.17 30.01 -6.24
C ARG A 14 8.05 30.24 -7.26
N ILE A 15 7.27 29.21 -7.59
CA ILE A 15 6.04 29.36 -8.36
C ILE A 15 4.84 28.92 -7.52
N VAL A 16 4.01 29.91 -7.16
CA VAL A 16 2.67 29.70 -6.60
C VAL A 16 1.79 29.11 -7.71
N TYR A 17 1.21 27.93 -7.47
CA TYR A 17 0.25 27.28 -8.38
C TYR A 17 -0.95 28.19 -8.66
N LYS A 18 -0.91 28.91 -9.79
CA LYS A 18 -2.05 29.70 -10.29
C LYS A 18 -2.59 29.24 -11.65
N TYR A 19 -2.19 28.08 -12.18
CA TYR A 19 -2.61 27.68 -13.53
C TYR A 19 -2.84 26.18 -13.68
N ILE A 20 -4.08 25.74 -13.41
CA ILE A 20 -4.70 24.55 -14.05
C ILE A 20 -6.11 24.89 -14.58
N SER A 21 -6.66 26.10 -14.38
CA SER A 21 -8.00 26.45 -14.89
C SER A 21 -8.05 26.79 -16.39
N ASP A 22 -6.97 27.32 -16.95
CA ASP A 22 -7.05 27.94 -18.28
C ASP A 22 -6.66 26.97 -19.40
N SER A 23 -5.82 25.97 -19.10
CA SER A 23 -5.49 24.89 -20.06
C SER A 23 -6.64 23.90 -20.28
N LEU A 24 -7.67 23.90 -19.42
CA LEU A 24 -8.83 23.02 -19.55
C LEU A 24 -9.98 23.67 -20.35
N LYS A 25 -9.91 24.97 -20.64
CA LYS A 25 -10.97 25.67 -21.40
C LYS A 25 -10.80 25.62 -22.93
N GLU A 26 -9.62 25.29 -23.45
CA GLU A 26 -9.38 25.33 -24.90
C GLU A 26 -9.35 23.97 -25.61
N LYS A 27 -9.60 22.86 -24.91
CA LYS A 27 -9.76 21.53 -25.56
C LYS A 27 -10.90 20.72 -24.96
N GLU A 28 -12.09 21.29 -24.95
CA GLU A 28 -13.31 20.50 -25.17
C GLU A 28 -13.36 20.11 -26.65
N THR A 29 -12.58 19.12 -27.04
CA THR A 29 -12.84 18.32 -28.24
C THR A 29 -11.98 17.06 -28.17
N THR A 30 -12.66 15.95 -27.86
CA THR A 30 -12.23 14.57 -28.13
C THR A 30 -10.84 14.17 -27.63
N ILE A 31 -10.71 13.81 -26.36
CA ILE A 31 -9.94 12.63 -25.88
C ILE A 31 -10.55 12.21 -24.54
N SER A 32 -11.10 11.00 -24.51
CA SER A 32 -11.45 10.28 -23.30
C SER A 32 -10.17 9.69 -22.69
N SER A 33 -9.60 10.30 -21.66
CA SER A 33 -8.51 9.69 -20.89
C SER A 33 -8.68 9.93 -19.38
N PRO A 34 -8.62 8.88 -18.55
CA PRO A 34 -8.75 9.00 -17.11
C PRO A 34 -7.39 9.31 -16.50
N CYS A 35 -7.31 10.20 -15.51
CA CYS A 35 -6.11 10.28 -14.66
C CYS A 35 -6.55 10.29 -13.20
N PRO A 36 -6.48 9.14 -12.49
CA PRO A 36 -6.94 9.02 -11.11
C PRO A 36 -5.95 9.63 -10.10
N LEU A 37 -4.64 9.60 -10.35
CA LEU A 37 -3.65 10.03 -9.34
C LEU A 37 -3.63 11.55 -9.11
N PHE A 38 -3.74 12.37 -10.17
CA PHE A 38 -3.80 13.83 -10.02
C PHE A 38 -5.12 14.33 -9.38
N LYS A 39 -6.16 13.47 -9.32
CA LYS A 39 -7.38 13.75 -8.55
C LYS A 39 -7.24 13.42 -7.06
N LEU A 40 -6.23 12.61 -6.69
CA LEU A 40 -5.92 12.27 -5.29
C LEU A 40 -5.02 13.33 -4.63
N LEU A 41 -4.37 14.20 -5.42
CA LEU A 41 -3.63 15.33 -4.88
C LEU A 41 -4.60 16.36 -4.31
N PRO A 42 -4.40 16.83 -3.06
CA PRO A 42 -5.29 17.82 -2.45
C PRO A 42 -5.35 19.09 -3.32
N SER A 43 -6.56 19.66 -3.45
CA SER A 43 -6.82 20.88 -4.24
C SER A 43 -6.06 22.12 -3.74
N LYS A 44 -5.42 22.01 -2.58
CA LYS A 44 -4.37 22.90 -2.09
C LYS A 44 -3.08 22.08 -1.94
N PRO A 45 -1.97 22.47 -2.60
CA PRO A 45 -0.68 21.84 -2.32
C PRO A 45 -0.29 22.21 -0.87
N MET A 46 -0.24 21.21 0.02
CA MET A 46 0.37 21.36 1.35
C MET A 46 1.87 21.04 1.34
N VAL A 47 2.43 20.70 0.18
CA VAL A 47 3.86 20.47 -0.03
C VAL A 47 4.28 21.18 -1.30
N GLU A 48 5.22 22.13 -1.20
CA GLU A 48 6.00 22.61 -2.35
C GLU A 48 6.98 21.48 -2.71
N LEU A 49 6.65 20.70 -3.76
CA LEU A 49 7.57 19.71 -4.31
C LEU A 49 8.67 20.45 -5.09
N GLU A 50 9.86 20.56 -4.50
CA GLU A 50 11.05 21.02 -5.22
C GLU A 50 11.56 19.90 -6.13
N ILE A 51 11.15 19.95 -7.39
CA ILE A 51 11.66 19.06 -8.43
C ILE A 51 12.99 19.68 -8.95
N PRO A 52 14.01 18.90 -9.36
CA PRO A 52 15.22 19.44 -9.98
C PRO A 52 14.95 20.02 -11.39
N LYS A 53 15.59 21.15 -11.75
CA LYS A 53 15.43 21.87 -13.04
C LYS A 53 15.50 20.97 -14.29
N SER A 54 16.24 19.86 -14.24
CA SER A 54 16.36 18.85 -15.30
C SER A 54 15.04 18.18 -15.70
N TYR A 55 14.06 18.10 -14.79
CA TYR A 55 12.74 17.49 -15.05
C TYR A 55 11.71 18.47 -15.62
N TYR A 56 12.00 19.78 -15.66
CA TYR A 56 11.05 20.83 -16.05
C TYR A 56 10.94 21.08 -17.56
N SER A 57 11.65 20.32 -18.40
CA SER A 57 11.31 20.38 -19.82
C SER A 57 9.87 19.86 -19.97
N LYS A 58 9.04 20.57 -20.73
CA LYS A 58 7.66 20.13 -21.05
C LYS A 58 7.65 18.68 -21.58
N THR A 59 8.75 18.29 -22.23
CA THR A 59 9.09 16.94 -22.68
C THR A 59 9.41 15.98 -21.53
N GLY A 60 10.13 16.40 -20.49
CA GLY A 60 10.50 15.58 -19.32
C GLY A 60 9.32 15.21 -18.44
N LEU A 61 8.42 16.15 -18.14
CA LEU A 61 7.17 15.85 -17.43
C LEU A 61 6.20 15.01 -18.27
N LEU A 62 6.12 15.27 -19.58
CA LEU A 62 5.31 14.46 -20.48
C LEU A 62 5.88 13.06 -20.67
N ASN A 63 7.20 12.92 -20.72
CA ASN A 63 7.89 11.64 -20.75
C ASN A 63 7.72 10.91 -19.41
N LEU A 64 7.81 11.61 -18.28
CA LEU A 64 7.54 11.05 -16.95
C LEU A 64 6.11 10.55 -16.87
N TYR A 65 5.13 11.38 -17.27
CA TYR A 65 3.71 11.02 -17.35
C TYR A 65 3.44 9.84 -18.29
N ASN A 66 4.07 9.80 -19.47
CA ASN A 66 3.93 8.70 -20.42
C ASN A 66 4.70 7.44 -19.99
N SER A 67 5.75 7.59 -19.16
CA SER A 67 6.53 6.48 -18.60
C SER A 67 5.86 5.87 -17.37
N LEU A 68 5.12 6.68 -16.61
CA LEU A 68 4.32 6.27 -15.48
C LEU A 68 2.95 5.88 -16.00
N TYR A 69 2.80 4.60 -16.37
CA TYR A 69 1.50 4.02 -16.72
C TYR A 69 0.59 3.97 -15.47
N PHE A 70 0.04 5.12 -15.08
CA PHE A 70 -0.82 5.30 -13.91
C PHE A 70 -2.21 4.62 -14.02
N ASP A 71 -2.45 3.87 -15.09
CA ASP A 71 -3.72 3.19 -15.35
C ASP A 71 -3.87 1.86 -14.61
N LYS A 72 -2.78 1.32 -14.02
CA LYS A 72 -2.76 0.01 -13.35
C LYS A 72 -2.23 0.11 -11.91
N ILE A 73 -2.90 0.93 -11.11
CA ILE A 73 -2.56 1.15 -9.71
C ILE A 73 -3.69 0.64 -8.83
N HIS A 74 -3.35 -0.31 -7.98
CA HIS A 74 -4.15 -0.71 -6.82
C HIS A 74 -3.76 0.22 -5.68
N TYR A 75 -4.66 1.09 -5.23
CA TYR A 75 -4.42 2.00 -4.12
C TYR A 75 -5.37 1.68 -2.98
N ILE A 76 -4.85 1.61 -1.77
CA ILE A 76 -5.60 1.36 -0.54
C ILE A 76 -5.20 2.41 0.49
N SER A 77 -6.14 3.28 0.85
CA SER A 77 -5.92 4.34 1.84
C SER A 77 -5.91 3.79 3.27
N ALA A 78 -5.42 4.57 4.22
CA ALA A 78 -5.54 4.27 5.64
C ALA A 78 -6.99 4.30 6.13
N ASP A 79 -7.81 5.21 5.61
CA ASP A 79 -9.25 5.37 5.90
C ASP A 79 -10.11 4.34 5.12
N ARG A 80 -9.95 3.07 5.48
CA ARG A 80 -10.71 1.95 4.89
C ARG A 80 -12.14 1.95 5.41
N ILE A 81 -13.06 1.45 4.57
CA ILE A 81 -14.45 1.28 4.99
C ILE A 81 -14.48 0.36 6.21
N GLY A 82 -15.35 0.66 7.18
CA GLY A 82 -15.56 -0.20 8.33
C GLY A 82 -16.51 -1.36 8.01
N PRO A 83 -16.75 -2.25 8.98
CA PRO A 83 -17.73 -3.33 8.88
C PRO A 83 -19.06 -2.89 8.26
N GLN A 84 -19.49 -3.57 7.20
CA GLN A 84 -20.79 -3.34 6.56
C GLN A 84 -21.73 -4.52 6.85
N GLU A 85 -23.02 -4.24 7.00
CA GLU A 85 -24.06 -5.28 7.09
C GLU A 85 -24.24 -6.02 5.76
N PHE A 86 -24.17 -5.29 4.65
CA PHE A 86 -24.28 -5.83 3.30
C PHE A 86 -23.52 -4.96 2.29
N TYR A 87 -23.26 -5.53 1.11
CA TYR A 87 -22.66 -4.83 -0.03
C TYR A 87 -23.59 -4.92 -1.23
N LEU A 88 -23.83 -3.81 -1.92
CA LEU A 88 -24.61 -3.85 -3.16
C LEU A 88 -23.81 -4.50 -4.29
N LYS A 89 -24.46 -5.36 -5.08
CA LYS A 89 -23.84 -5.90 -6.29
C LYS A 89 -23.59 -4.76 -7.28
N SER A 90 -22.36 -4.67 -7.76
CA SER A 90 -21.91 -3.63 -8.69
C SER A 90 -21.15 -4.24 -9.85
N THR A 91 -21.15 -3.58 -11.01
CA THR A 91 -20.32 -3.97 -12.15
C THR A 91 -18.85 -3.66 -11.88
N LEU A 92 -17.96 -4.59 -12.21
CA LEU A 92 -16.52 -4.33 -12.12
C LEU A 92 -16.08 -3.45 -13.28
N THR A 93 -15.07 -2.63 -13.03
CA THR A 93 -14.41 -1.82 -14.06
C THR A 93 -13.51 -2.70 -14.94
N LYS A 94 -12.99 -2.14 -16.04
CA LYS A 94 -12.04 -2.85 -16.93
C LYS A 94 -10.74 -3.25 -16.22
N PHE A 95 -10.36 -2.51 -15.18
CA PHE A 95 -9.24 -2.79 -14.29
C PHE A 95 -9.79 -3.17 -12.91
N PRO A 96 -9.98 -4.47 -12.64
CA PRO A 96 -10.52 -4.94 -11.37
C PRO A 96 -9.67 -4.43 -10.20
N ASN A 97 -10.31 -3.74 -9.26
CA ASN A 97 -9.68 -3.24 -8.04
C ASN A 97 -10.70 -3.23 -6.90
N VAL A 98 -10.21 -3.17 -5.67
CA VAL A 98 -11.06 -3.20 -4.47
C VAL A 98 -11.65 -1.83 -4.10
N GLY A 99 -11.34 -0.76 -4.83
CA GLY A 99 -11.62 0.62 -4.44
C GLY A 99 -10.63 1.13 -3.39
N SER A 100 -10.47 2.45 -3.27
CA SER A 100 -9.46 3.03 -2.37
C SER A 100 -9.71 2.72 -0.90
N LYS A 101 -10.98 2.50 -0.53
CA LYS A 101 -11.39 2.16 0.83
C LYS A 101 -11.72 0.68 0.99
N GLY A 102 -11.59 -0.14 -0.06
CA GLY A 102 -11.99 -1.54 -0.06
C GLY A 102 -13.48 -1.79 -0.34
N GLU A 103 -14.23 -0.77 -0.78
CA GLU A 103 -15.68 -0.82 -1.00
C GLU A 103 -16.14 -1.86 -2.05
N PHE A 104 -15.25 -2.28 -2.96
CA PHE A 104 -15.55 -3.27 -4.00
C PHE A 104 -15.00 -4.66 -3.69
N THR A 105 -14.33 -4.86 -2.54
CA THR A 105 -13.69 -6.14 -2.18
C THR A 105 -14.66 -7.32 -2.26
N ALA A 106 -15.85 -7.19 -1.65
CA ALA A 106 -16.85 -8.25 -1.66
C ALA A 106 -17.38 -8.55 -3.07
N ASN A 107 -17.56 -7.51 -3.89
CA ASN A 107 -17.99 -7.67 -5.28
C ASN A 107 -16.94 -8.40 -6.13
N LEU A 108 -15.68 -8.05 -5.94
CA LEU A 108 -14.56 -8.62 -6.67
C LEU A 108 -14.39 -10.09 -6.32
N LEU A 109 -14.33 -10.41 -5.02
CA LEU A 109 -14.28 -11.78 -4.55
C LEU A 109 -15.48 -12.60 -5.03
N HIS A 110 -16.70 -12.06 -5.01
CA HIS A 110 -17.87 -12.79 -5.49
C HIS A 110 -17.78 -13.14 -6.98
N LYS A 111 -17.34 -12.20 -7.81
CA LYS A 111 -17.33 -12.33 -9.27
C LYS A 111 -16.13 -13.09 -9.81
N ASN A 112 -14.98 -12.91 -9.17
CA ASN A 112 -13.70 -13.45 -9.59
C ASN A 112 -13.24 -14.59 -8.67
N LYS A 113 -14.14 -15.18 -7.87
CA LYS A 113 -13.82 -16.24 -6.90
C LYS A 113 -13.04 -17.40 -7.50
N SER A 114 -13.29 -17.74 -8.76
CA SER A 114 -12.70 -18.87 -9.48
C SER A 114 -11.46 -18.48 -10.29
N ASP A 115 -11.11 -17.19 -10.35
CA ASP A 115 -9.93 -16.73 -11.07
C ASP A 115 -8.68 -17.29 -10.41
N LEU A 116 -7.69 -17.66 -11.21
CA LEU A 116 -6.42 -18.17 -10.69
C LEU A 116 -5.53 -17.01 -10.24
N VAL A 117 -4.87 -17.19 -9.10
CA VAL A 117 -3.84 -16.26 -8.63
C VAL A 117 -2.46 -16.69 -9.13
N ASN A 118 -1.45 -15.83 -8.99
CA ASN A 118 -0.07 -16.19 -9.28
C ASN A 118 0.37 -17.39 -8.42
N GLU A 119 0.95 -18.41 -9.05
CA GLU A 119 1.37 -19.65 -8.36
C GLU A 119 2.37 -19.42 -7.23
N GLN A 120 3.21 -18.38 -7.32
CA GLN A 120 4.16 -18.00 -6.27
C GLN A 120 3.48 -17.45 -5.00
N LEU A 121 2.24 -16.98 -5.13
CA LEU A 121 1.40 -16.54 -4.02
C LEU A 121 0.54 -17.66 -3.45
N CYS A 122 0.50 -18.84 -4.08
CA CYS A 122 -0.32 -19.93 -3.57
C CYS A 122 0.26 -20.50 -2.27
N LEU A 123 -0.62 -20.74 -1.31
CA LEU A 123 -0.37 -21.45 -0.07
C LEU A 123 -1.13 -22.78 -0.08
N GLY A 124 -0.51 -23.80 0.53
CA GLY A 124 -1.08 -25.15 0.62
C GLY A 124 -1.10 -25.91 -0.71
N GLU A 125 -1.63 -27.13 -0.68
CA GLU A 125 -1.87 -27.95 -1.87
C GLU A 125 -3.28 -27.73 -2.47
N ASP A 126 -4.07 -26.87 -1.84
CA ASP A 126 -5.47 -26.61 -2.17
C ASP A 126 -5.64 -25.79 -3.46
N ALA A 127 -6.91 -25.51 -3.80
CA ALA A 127 -7.30 -24.79 -5.00
C ALA A 127 -6.60 -23.42 -5.14
N LYS A 128 -6.10 -23.15 -6.35
CA LYS A 128 -5.36 -21.92 -6.72
C LYS A 128 -6.27 -20.71 -6.99
N THR A 129 -7.51 -20.76 -6.53
CA THR A 129 -8.50 -19.73 -6.86
C THR A 129 -8.36 -18.52 -5.94
N LEU A 130 -8.78 -17.35 -6.41
CA LEU A 130 -8.76 -16.11 -5.63
C LEU A 130 -9.48 -16.26 -4.29
N ALA A 131 -10.64 -16.91 -4.26
CA ALA A 131 -11.38 -17.11 -3.01
C ALA A 131 -10.59 -17.97 -2.02
N ASN A 132 -10.08 -19.12 -2.47
CA ASN A 132 -9.32 -20.02 -1.59
C ASN A 132 -8.02 -19.39 -1.11
N GLN A 133 -7.28 -18.72 -1.99
CA GLN A 133 -6.01 -18.10 -1.62
C GLN A 133 -6.23 -16.87 -0.74
N THR A 134 -7.33 -16.16 -0.88
CA THR A 134 -7.69 -15.10 0.08
C THR A 134 -7.93 -15.70 1.47
N GLU A 135 -8.65 -16.82 1.58
CA GLU A 135 -8.82 -17.52 2.85
C GLU A 135 -7.49 -17.99 3.44
N GLU A 136 -6.63 -18.63 2.65
CA GLU A 136 -5.35 -19.14 3.13
C GLU A 136 -4.42 -18.04 3.62
N TRP A 137 -4.35 -16.91 2.91
CA TRP A 137 -3.55 -15.77 3.35
C TRP A 137 -4.09 -15.12 4.62
N LEU A 138 -5.40 -14.96 4.75
CA LEU A 138 -6.01 -14.45 5.99
C LEU A 138 -5.73 -15.42 7.15
N ASN A 139 -5.89 -16.71 6.93
CA ASN A 139 -5.58 -17.75 7.91
C ASN A 139 -4.11 -17.68 8.35
N GLN A 140 -3.17 -17.56 7.40
CA GLN A 140 -1.75 -17.41 7.70
C GLN A 140 -1.47 -16.15 8.52
N ILE A 141 -2.06 -15.00 8.15
CA ILE A 141 -1.84 -13.71 8.83
C ILE A 141 -2.35 -13.77 10.27
N PHE A 142 -3.56 -14.29 10.49
CA PHE A 142 -4.27 -14.21 11.76
C PHE A 142 -4.20 -15.48 12.65
N ASP A 143 -3.52 -16.55 12.22
CA ASP A 143 -3.58 -17.90 12.85
C ASP A 143 -5.00 -18.48 12.94
N GLY A 144 -5.80 -18.22 11.92
CA GLY A 144 -7.23 -18.50 11.92
C GLY A 144 -7.96 -17.37 11.22
N GLY A 145 -8.92 -17.70 10.38
CA GLY A 145 -9.55 -16.69 9.54
C GLY A 145 -10.00 -17.25 8.22
N LYS A 146 -11.31 -17.45 8.05
CA LYS A 146 -11.90 -17.72 6.73
C LYS A 146 -12.83 -16.59 6.36
N VAL A 147 -12.90 -16.31 5.07
CA VAL A 147 -13.82 -15.34 4.49
C VAL A 147 -14.74 -16.06 3.52
N GLU A 148 -16.03 -15.87 3.69
CA GLU A 148 -17.05 -16.44 2.82
C GLU A 148 -17.94 -15.33 2.31
N ILE A 149 -18.28 -15.39 1.03
CA ILE A 149 -19.24 -14.45 0.43
C ILE A 149 -20.48 -15.21 0.03
N THR A 150 -21.58 -14.89 0.70
CA THR A 150 -22.89 -15.39 0.35
C THR A 150 -23.61 -14.35 -0.49
N SER A 151 -24.24 -14.83 -1.56
CA SER A 151 -25.11 -14.01 -2.39
C SER A 151 -26.53 -14.53 -2.29
N SER A 152 -27.47 -13.67 -1.92
CA SER A 152 -28.89 -13.96 -2.00
C SER A 152 -29.44 -13.62 -3.40
N LYS A 153 -30.70 -14.00 -3.66
CA LYS A 153 -31.41 -13.67 -4.91
C LYS A 153 -31.60 -12.16 -5.12
N SER A 154 -31.47 -11.35 -4.07
CA SER A 154 -31.53 -9.89 -4.11
C SER A 154 -30.19 -9.28 -4.60
N ASN A 155 -30.15 -7.96 -4.77
CA ASN A 155 -28.98 -7.23 -5.27
C ASN A 155 -27.89 -6.99 -4.21
N ILE A 156 -27.79 -7.87 -3.20
CA ILE A 156 -26.88 -7.74 -2.06
C ILE A 156 -25.92 -8.91 -1.98
N LEU A 157 -24.78 -8.67 -1.35
CA LEU A 157 -23.76 -9.62 -0.95
C LEU A 157 -23.54 -9.49 0.56
N GLU A 158 -23.33 -10.60 1.21
CA GLU A 158 -23.00 -10.68 2.64
C GLU A 158 -21.60 -11.26 2.77
N LEU A 159 -20.77 -10.58 3.57
CA LEU A 159 -19.42 -10.99 3.88
C LEU A 159 -19.44 -11.65 5.25
N LEU A 160 -19.01 -12.91 5.33
CA LEU A 160 -18.96 -13.67 6.57
C LEU A 160 -17.52 -14.04 6.88
N PHE A 161 -17.16 -13.93 8.15
CA PHE A 161 -15.86 -14.30 8.67
C PHE A 161 -15.97 -15.49 9.61
N ASN A 162 -14.94 -16.32 9.64
CA ASN A 162 -14.74 -17.28 10.70
C ASN A 162 -13.38 -17.05 11.34
N THR A 163 -13.38 -16.67 12.61
CA THR A 163 -12.19 -16.32 13.39
C THR A 163 -11.64 -17.46 14.23
N SER A 164 -12.19 -18.67 14.10
CA SER A 164 -11.79 -19.83 14.88
C SER A 164 -11.81 -21.11 14.05
N ASN A 165 -11.37 -22.22 14.62
CA ASN A 165 -11.57 -23.53 13.98
C ASN A 165 -13.00 -24.08 14.15
N SER A 166 -13.95 -23.27 14.67
CA SER A 166 -15.36 -23.65 14.73
C SER A 166 -16.01 -23.58 13.34
N LYS A 167 -17.27 -24.04 13.22
CA LYS A 167 -18.04 -23.88 11.96
C LYS A 167 -18.77 -22.54 11.89
N ASP A 168 -18.70 -21.73 12.94
CA ASP A 168 -19.51 -20.52 13.03
C ASP A 168 -19.08 -19.48 12.00
N ARG A 169 -20.03 -18.64 11.62
CA ARG A 169 -19.84 -17.56 10.67
C ARG A 169 -20.38 -16.29 11.30
N PHE A 170 -19.54 -15.26 11.32
CA PHE A 170 -19.82 -13.99 11.94
C PHE A 170 -19.86 -12.90 10.88
N ILE A 171 -20.84 -12.00 11.00
CA ILE A 171 -20.85 -10.77 10.21
C ILE A 171 -19.65 -9.89 10.59
N PRO A 172 -19.20 -8.96 9.72
CA PRO A 172 -18.00 -8.17 9.96
C PRO A 172 -18.10 -7.34 11.25
N ALA A 173 -19.32 -6.93 11.65
CA ALA A 173 -19.55 -6.17 12.88
C ALA A 173 -19.25 -6.96 14.17
N ASN A 174 -19.20 -8.30 14.08
CA ASN A 174 -18.96 -9.21 15.21
C ASN A 174 -17.54 -9.78 15.20
N VAL A 175 -16.66 -9.26 14.34
CA VAL A 175 -15.25 -9.67 14.22
C VAL A 175 -14.34 -8.48 14.46
N GLY A 176 -13.12 -8.74 14.93
CA GLY A 176 -12.12 -7.69 15.14
C GLY A 176 -11.86 -6.89 13.85
N PHE A 177 -11.79 -5.56 13.98
CA PHE A 177 -11.64 -4.61 12.87
C PHE A 177 -10.51 -4.97 11.89
N GLY A 178 -9.42 -5.59 12.39
CA GLY A 178 -8.30 -6.05 11.58
C GLY A 178 -8.68 -6.97 10.41
N TYR A 179 -9.63 -7.89 10.57
CA TYR A 179 -10.00 -8.81 9.49
C TYR A 179 -10.58 -8.08 8.27
N HIS A 180 -11.44 -7.09 8.53
CA HIS A 180 -12.06 -6.31 7.49
C HIS A 180 -11.09 -5.30 6.87
N SER A 181 -10.23 -4.67 7.67
CA SER A 181 -9.26 -3.69 7.16
C SER A 181 -8.18 -4.33 6.28
N ILE A 182 -7.83 -5.59 6.52
CA ILE A 182 -6.78 -6.30 5.78
C ILE A 182 -7.29 -7.00 4.52
N LEU A 183 -8.54 -7.45 4.52
CA LEU A 183 -9.15 -8.11 3.37
C LEU A 183 -8.91 -7.38 2.03
N PRO A 184 -9.15 -6.05 1.88
CA PRO A 184 -8.85 -5.36 0.63
C PRO A 184 -7.37 -5.40 0.23
N ILE A 185 -6.45 -5.42 1.19
CA ILE A 185 -5.00 -5.49 0.95
C ILE A 185 -4.62 -6.85 0.39
N VAL A 186 -5.11 -7.93 1.02
CA VAL A 186 -4.88 -9.30 0.58
C VAL A 186 -5.45 -9.52 -0.82
N VAL A 187 -6.72 -9.11 -1.04
CA VAL A 187 -7.37 -9.26 -2.34
C VAL A 187 -6.63 -8.46 -3.42
N SER A 188 -6.22 -7.22 -3.13
CA SER A 188 -5.48 -6.40 -4.11
C SER A 188 -4.12 -7.02 -4.46
N GLY A 189 -3.39 -7.55 -3.46
CA GLY A 189 -2.13 -8.23 -3.71
C GLY A 189 -2.28 -9.51 -4.55
N LEU A 190 -3.37 -10.27 -4.35
CA LEU A 190 -3.63 -11.50 -5.09
C LEU A 190 -4.08 -11.27 -6.54
N ILE A 191 -4.74 -10.15 -6.84
CA ILE A 191 -5.20 -9.81 -8.19
C ILE A 191 -4.19 -8.96 -8.98
N ALA A 192 -3.24 -8.32 -8.29
CA ALA A 192 -2.20 -7.50 -8.92
C ALA A 192 -1.32 -8.35 -9.84
N LYS A 193 -1.06 -7.82 -11.04
CA LYS A 193 -0.28 -8.53 -12.07
C LYS A 193 1.14 -7.97 -12.16
N PRO A 194 2.10 -8.74 -12.69
CA PRO A 194 3.45 -8.24 -12.92
C PRO A 194 3.44 -6.94 -13.76
N GLY A 195 4.21 -5.95 -13.32
CA GLY A 195 4.27 -4.60 -13.90
C GLY A 195 3.18 -3.63 -13.42
N GLU A 196 2.27 -4.06 -12.54
CA GLU A 196 1.30 -3.19 -11.87
C GLU A 196 1.87 -2.64 -10.55
N ILE A 197 1.22 -1.60 -10.01
CA ILE A 197 1.63 -0.96 -8.76
C ILE A 197 0.57 -1.23 -7.68
N LEU A 198 1.01 -1.58 -6.48
CA LEU A 198 0.19 -1.68 -5.28
C LEU A 198 0.69 -0.66 -4.25
N ILE A 199 -0.17 0.26 -3.82
CA ILE A 199 0.12 1.28 -2.82
C ILE A 199 -0.79 1.05 -1.62
N VAL A 200 -0.20 0.90 -0.44
CA VAL A 200 -0.93 0.63 0.80
C VAL A 200 -0.50 1.60 1.89
N GLU A 201 -1.45 2.37 2.40
CA GLU A 201 -1.27 3.27 3.52
C GLU A 201 -1.65 2.61 4.85
N ASN A 202 -0.85 2.87 5.88
CA ASN A 202 -0.90 2.31 7.23
C ASN A 202 -1.48 0.88 7.29
N PRO A 203 -0.86 -0.11 6.62
CA PRO A 203 -1.33 -1.50 6.65
C PRO A 203 -1.36 -2.12 8.05
N GLU A 204 -0.62 -1.55 9.00
CA GLU A 204 -0.59 -1.96 10.41
C GLU A 204 -1.84 -1.61 11.22
N ALA A 205 -2.72 -0.73 10.70
CA ALA A 205 -3.84 -0.21 11.46
C ALA A 205 -4.79 -1.33 11.94
N HIS A 206 -5.09 -1.33 13.24
CA HIS A 206 -5.92 -2.33 13.93
C HIS A 206 -5.36 -3.75 13.98
N LEU A 207 -4.05 -3.93 13.73
CA LEU A 207 -3.39 -5.22 13.83
C LEU A 207 -2.48 -5.36 15.05
N HIS A 208 -2.46 -6.56 15.61
CA HIS A 208 -1.42 -6.97 16.53
C HIS A 208 -0.07 -7.17 15.80
N PRO A 209 1.07 -6.96 16.48
CA PRO A 209 2.43 -7.09 15.91
C PRO A 209 2.65 -8.29 14.99
N LYS A 210 2.20 -9.48 15.41
CA LYS A 210 2.36 -10.73 14.65
C LYS A 210 1.67 -10.67 13.29
N ALA A 211 0.46 -10.13 13.23
CA ALA A 211 -0.29 -9.99 11.99
C ALA A 211 0.34 -8.94 11.06
N GLN A 212 0.90 -7.85 11.62
CA GLN A 212 1.63 -6.85 10.84
C GLN A 212 2.84 -7.46 10.13
N SER A 213 3.65 -8.24 10.85
CA SER A 213 4.81 -8.94 10.30
C SER A 213 4.43 -9.89 9.16
N ARG A 214 3.37 -10.68 9.33
CA ARG A 214 2.92 -11.63 8.30
C ARG A 214 2.29 -10.97 7.09
N LEU A 215 1.58 -9.86 7.29
CA LEU A 215 1.08 -9.05 6.19
C LEU A 215 2.24 -8.48 5.36
N ALA A 216 3.29 -8.00 6.02
CA ALA A 216 4.49 -7.51 5.34
C ALA A 216 5.20 -8.63 4.55
N GLN A 217 5.25 -9.86 5.09
CA GLN A 217 5.74 -11.03 4.34
C GLN A 217 4.88 -11.36 3.11
N PHE A 218 3.56 -11.24 3.22
CA PHE A 218 2.65 -11.36 2.08
C PHE A 218 2.97 -10.28 1.01
N LEU A 219 3.07 -9.02 1.41
CA LEU A 219 3.38 -7.92 0.49
C LEU A 219 4.76 -8.05 -0.16
N ALA A 220 5.76 -8.58 0.56
CA ALA A 220 7.06 -8.92 0.00
C ALA A 220 6.95 -9.99 -1.09
N LYS A 221 6.14 -11.04 -0.87
CA LYS A 221 5.88 -12.06 -1.90
C LYS A 221 5.10 -11.51 -3.10
N VAL A 222 4.16 -10.59 -2.89
CA VAL A 222 3.50 -9.87 -3.98
C VAL A 222 4.53 -9.10 -4.81
N SER A 223 5.46 -8.41 -4.15
CA SER A 223 6.55 -7.70 -4.82
C SER A 223 7.45 -8.63 -5.64
N SER A 224 7.83 -9.79 -5.09
CA SER A 224 8.67 -10.77 -5.80
C SER A 224 8.01 -11.39 -7.03
N CYS A 225 6.68 -11.26 -7.17
CA CYS A 225 5.94 -11.62 -8.39
C CYS A 225 6.04 -10.55 -9.50
N GLY A 226 6.83 -9.48 -9.31
CA GLY A 226 7.01 -8.39 -10.27
C GLY A 226 6.00 -7.26 -10.14
N VAL A 227 5.29 -7.17 -9.01
CA VAL A 227 4.41 -6.03 -8.68
C VAL A 227 5.24 -4.98 -7.94
N GLN A 228 5.13 -3.70 -8.28
CA GLN A 228 5.79 -2.65 -7.50
C GLN A 228 4.94 -2.31 -6.27
N VAL A 229 5.45 -2.59 -5.08
CA VAL A 229 4.71 -2.37 -3.82
C VAL A 229 5.27 -1.16 -3.07
N PHE A 230 4.40 -0.18 -2.80
CA PHE A 230 4.67 0.95 -1.93
C PHE A 230 3.90 0.80 -0.63
N ILE A 231 4.61 0.95 0.49
CA ILE A 231 4.03 0.85 1.82
C ILE A 231 4.37 2.13 2.59
N GLU A 232 3.35 2.80 3.09
CA GLU A 232 3.51 3.86 4.08
C GLU A 232 3.17 3.28 5.46
N SER A 233 4.13 3.32 6.39
CA SER A 233 4.01 2.63 7.68
C SER A 233 4.83 3.29 8.77
N HIS A 234 4.32 3.18 10.00
CA HIS A 234 4.99 3.54 11.24
C HIS A 234 5.38 2.31 12.08
N SER A 235 5.26 1.10 11.51
CA SER A 235 5.48 -0.16 12.22
C SER A 235 6.91 -0.68 12.04
N ASP A 236 7.61 -0.88 13.16
CA ASP A 236 8.89 -1.61 13.22
C ASP A 236 8.70 -3.08 12.84
N HIS A 237 7.55 -3.68 13.17
CA HIS A 237 7.22 -5.07 12.79
C HIS A 237 7.11 -5.26 11.28
N ILE A 238 6.58 -4.27 10.55
CA ILE A 238 6.54 -4.28 9.08
C ILE A 238 7.95 -4.14 8.52
N LEU A 239 8.72 -3.14 8.99
CA LEU A 239 10.11 -2.95 8.60
C LEU A 239 10.92 -4.24 8.78
N ASN A 240 10.86 -4.83 9.98
CA ASN A 240 11.63 -6.01 10.31
C ASN A 240 11.21 -7.23 9.49
N ALA A 241 9.93 -7.38 9.18
CA ALA A 241 9.46 -8.45 8.30
C ALA A 241 9.99 -8.32 6.86
N LEU A 242 10.07 -7.09 6.32
CA LEU A 242 10.66 -6.85 5.00
C LEU A 242 12.17 -7.14 4.99
N ARG A 243 12.87 -6.79 6.06
CA ARG A 243 14.29 -7.15 6.25
C ARG A 243 14.50 -8.66 6.34
N ILE A 244 13.62 -9.36 7.06
CA ILE A 244 13.62 -10.84 7.10
C ILE A 244 13.35 -11.41 5.71
N ALA A 245 12.45 -10.81 4.91
CA ALA A 245 12.21 -11.25 3.54
C ALA A 245 13.47 -11.13 2.65
N VAL A 246 14.35 -10.16 2.91
CA VAL A 246 15.68 -10.06 2.27
C VAL A 246 16.59 -11.20 2.76
N LEU A 247 16.68 -11.41 4.07
CA LEU A 247 17.48 -12.50 4.66
C LEU A 247 17.07 -13.88 4.12
N ASP A 248 15.76 -14.11 3.99
CA ASP A 248 15.16 -15.34 3.46
C ASP A 248 15.22 -15.44 1.93
N LYS A 249 15.80 -14.44 1.24
CA LYS A 249 15.94 -14.34 -0.22
C LYS A 249 14.61 -14.34 -0.98
N VAL A 250 13.53 -13.90 -0.32
CA VAL A 250 12.25 -13.60 -0.99
C VAL A 250 12.39 -12.32 -1.82
N LEU A 251 13.15 -11.35 -1.31
CA LEU A 251 13.52 -10.12 -1.99
C LEU A 251 15.05 -10.04 -2.13
N ASN A 252 15.55 -9.45 -3.22
CA ASN A 252 16.94 -8.99 -3.21
C ASN A 252 17.02 -7.71 -2.38
N HIS A 253 18.14 -7.52 -1.67
CA HIS A 253 18.32 -6.31 -0.86
C HIS A 253 18.28 -5.02 -1.69
N GLU A 254 18.68 -5.07 -2.97
CA GLU A 254 18.61 -3.94 -3.90
C GLU A 254 17.17 -3.54 -4.28
N ASP A 255 16.24 -4.50 -4.21
CA ASP A 255 14.82 -4.30 -4.53
C ASP A 255 14.03 -3.70 -3.35
N LEU A 256 14.58 -3.72 -2.14
CA LEU A 256 13.99 -3.12 -0.96
C LEU A 256 14.56 -1.72 -0.70
N LYS A 257 13.70 -0.70 -0.84
CA LYS A 257 14.05 0.69 -0.55
C LYS A 257 13.28 1.20 0.67
N ILE A 258 14.01 1.56 1.73
CA ILE A 258 13.45 2.17 2.93
C ILE A 258 13.71 3.67 2.85
N LEU A 259 12.64 4.45 2.89
CA LEU A 259 12.70 5.91 2.87
C LEU A 259 12.16 6.44 4.20
N TYR A 260 13.04 6.97 5.03
CA TYR A 260 12.67 7.60 6.30
C TYR A 260 12.41 9.08 6.10
N PHE A 261 11.20 9.52 6.46
CA PHE A 261 10.80 10.92 6.42
C PHE A 261 11.08 11.58 7.77
N GLN A 262 12.01 12.53 7.79
CA GLN A 262 12.43 13.24 9.01
C GLN A 262 11.94 14.69 9.02
N HIS A 263 11.74 15.24 10.22
CA HIS A 263 11.35 16.64 10.41
C HIS A 263 12.56 17.60 10.33
N LYS A 264 13.38 17.48 9.29
CA LYS A 264 14.50 18.39 8.99
C LYS A 264 14.24 19.13 7.67
N THR A 265 14.50 20.43 7.65
CA THR A 265 14.33 21.28 6.45
C THR A 265 15.36 20.96 5.37
N GLU A 266 16.56 20.54 5.76
CA GLU A 266 17.59 20.05 4.85
C GLU A 266 17.52 18.51 4.83
N SER A 267 17.35 17.92 3.64
CA SER A 267 17.18 16.47 3.43
C SER A 267 16.00 15.85 4.19
N PRO A 268 14.74 16.13 3.81
CA PRO A 268 13.55 15.63 4.51
C PRO A 268 13.35 14.12 4.39
N VAL A 269 14.06 13.47 3.47
CA VAL A 269 14.02 12.01 3.23
C VAL A 269 15.43 11.45 3.30
N VAL A 270 15.59 10.36 4.04
CA VAL A 270 16.83 9.59 4.15
C VAL A 270 16.56 8.18 3.63
N GLU A 271 17.30 7.74 2.62
CA GLU A 271 17.30 6.34 2.21
C GLU A 271 18.14 5.52 3.18
N ILE A 272 17.58 4.42 3.69
CA ILE A 272 18.27 3.51 4.61
C ILE A 272 18.62 2.23 3.83
N PRO A 273 19.90 2.00 3.52
CA PRO A 273 20.32 0.83 2.76
C PRO A 273 20.17 -0.44 3.61
N VAL A 274 19.64 -1.50 2.98
CA VAL A 274 19.56 -2.84 3.57
C VAL A 274 20.68 -3.70 2.97
N GLN A 275 21.40 -4.40 3.84
CA GLN A 275 22.48 -5.30 3.43
C GLN A 275 21.92 -6.65 2.94
N PRO A 276 22.73 -7.46 2.22
CA PRO A 276 22.29 -8.78 1.74
C PRO A 276 21.82 -9.75 2.83
N ASP A 277 22.24 -9.55 4.09
CA ASP A 277 21.82 -10.34 5.25
C ASP A 277 20.60 -9.72 5.99
N GLY A 278 19.99 -8.68 5.43
CA GLY A 278 18.86 -7.95 6.04
C GLY A 278 19.26 -6.99 7.17
N SER A 279 20.55 -6.84 7.47
CA SER A 279 21.02 -5.86 8.46
C SER A 279 20.94 -4.42 7.94
N ILE A 280 20.91 -3.48 8.88
CA ILE A 280 21.04 -2.03 8.64
C ILE A 280 22.24 -1.59 9.48
N GLU A 281 23.26 -1.05 8.82
CA GLU A 281 24.51 -0.64 9.48
C GLU A 281 24.35 0.69 10.22
N GLU A 282 23.71 1.67 9.57
CA GLU A 282 23.51 3.02 10.10
C GLU A 282 22.02 3.31 10.27
N TRP A 283 21.57 3.37 11.52
CA TRP A 283 20.22 3.76 11.88
C TRP A 283 20.14 5.28 12.05
N PRO A 284 19.29 6.00 11.30
CA PRO A 284 19.12 7.43 11.49
C PRO A 284 18.60 7.77 12.89
N GLU A 285 19.09 8.87 13.45
CA GLU A 285 18.54 9.40 14.70
C GLU A 285 17.02 9.66 14.56
N GLY A 286 16.24 9.19 15.54
CA GLY A 286 14.78 9.28 15.54
C GLY A 286 14.06 8.17 14.78
N PHE A 287 14.78 7.25 14.11
CA PHE A 287 14.19 6.11 13.42
C PHE A 287 14.14 4.88 14.32
N PHE A 288 12.98 4.62 14.93
CA PHE A 288 12.72 3.49 15.83
C PHE A 288 13.61 3.43 17.11
N ASP A 289 14.23 4.54 17.50
CA ASP A 289 15.16 4.61 18.64
C ASP A 289 14.48 4.89 20.01
N GLN A 290 13.17 5.15 20.03
CA GLN A 290 12.45 5.54 21.24
C GLN A 290 12.45 4.43 22.30
N MET A 291 12.33 3.18 21.86
CA MET A 291 12.32 2.03 22.76
C MET A 291 13.66 1.92 23.51
N ASP A 292 14.79 2.10 22.80
CA ASP A 292 16.12 2.04 23.40
C ASP A 292 16.32 3.17 24.42
N LYS A 293 15.90 4.40 24.07
CA LYS A 293 15.92 5.56 24.99
C LYS A 293 15.09 5.30 26.26
N ASP A 294 13.93 4.66 26.11
CA ASP A 294 13.08 4.31 27.25
C ASP A 294 13.72 3.22 28.11
N PHE A 295 14.38 2.22 27.51
CA PHE A 295 15.14 1.18 28.22
C PHE A 295 16.32 1.78 29.01
N GLU A 296 17.13 2.63 28.39
CA GLU A 296 18.22 3.35 29.08
C GLU A 296 17.69 4.10 30.31
N ARG A 297 16.54 4.78 30.16
CA ARG A 297 15.93 5.53 31.26
C ARG A 297 15.35 4.64 32.37
N LEU A 298 14.73 3.52 32.02
CA LEU A 298 14.12 2.61 32.97
C LEU A 298 15.17 1.83 33.78
N PHE A 299 16.28 1.47 33.15
CA PHE A 299 17.28 0.57 33.72
C PHE A 299 18.62 1.24 34.07
N GLY A 300 18.80 2.51 33.70
CA GLY A 300 20.00 3.29 34.01
C GLY A 300 21.28 2.74 33.36
N ILE A 301 21.13 2.07 32.23
CA ILE A 301 22.21 1.58 31.36
C ILE A 301 22.59 2.64 30.33
#